data_AF-A0A937D810-F1
#
_entry.id   AF-A0A937D810-F1
#
_cell.length_a   1.000
_cell.length_b   1.000
_cell.length_c   1.000
_cell.angle_alpha   90.00
_cell.angle_beta   90.00
_cell.angle_gamma   90.00
#
_symmetry.space_group_name_H-M   'P 1'
#
loop_
_entity.id
_entity.type
_entity.pdbx_description
1 polymer ?
#
loop_
_entity_poly.entity_id
_entity_poly.type
_entity_poly.pdbx_seq_one_letter_code
_entity_poly.pdbx_strand_id
1 'polypeptide(L)'
;MNTLKNKYDFESRLATKDEITALVEFLAEKNWQDSLKHKKPSRSKKSKLEAENFIKKEQLIIQELIGKKVLVQDYKKFEVSIFVYNYIEEHDKNTVTSLTNRILKTKKGMELLENEDILFNVKGLKNRKYHTKKVRSGRHSRPKNESIQKTLEIKNYIKTNPGLRMDDVCQKFGFSKTTYYRAIKWLEHRDN
;
A
#
# COMPACT_ATOMS: atom_id res chain seq x y z
N MET A 1 -5.40 -38.44 -8.18
CA MET A 1 -5.05 -37.05 -8.55
C MET A 1 -5.35 -36.13 -7.37
N ASN A 2 -4.33 -35.43 -6.85
CA ASN A 2 -4.47 -34.46 -5.76
C ASN A 2 -4.81 -33.08 -6.33
N THR A 3 -6.09 -32.83 -6.60
CA THR A 3 -6.56 -31.52 -7.07
C THR A 3 -6.69 -30.53 -5.90
N LEU A 4 -6.66 -29.22 -6.18
CA LEU A 4 -6.94 -28.19 -5.17
C LEU A 4 -8.32 -28.39 -4.52
N LYS A 5 -9.29 -28.87 -5.31
CA LYS A 5 -10.62 -29.27 -4.82
C LYS A 5 -10.50 -30.34 -3.73
N ASN A 6 -9.81 -31.44 -4.00
CA ASN A 6 -9.70 -32.55 -3.06
C ASN A 6 -8.88 -32.20 -1.81
N LYS A 7 -7.84 -31.38 -1.97
CA LYS A 7 -6.89 -31.09 -0.88
C LYS A 7 -7.40 -29.98 0.07
N TYR A 8 -8.08 -28.98 -0.48
CA TYR A 8 -8.39 -27.73 0.22
C TYR A 8 -9.87 -27.32 0.16
N ASP A 9 -10.71 -28.15 -0.48
CA ASP A 9 -12.08 -27.80 -0.84
C ASP A 9 -12.16 -26.44 -1.53
N PHE A 10 -11.31 -26.31 -2.56
CA PHE A 10 -11.24 -25.10 -3.37
C PHE A 10 -12.51 -24.91 -4.20
N GLU A 11 -13.01 -23.69 -4.30
CA GLU A 11 -14.13 -23.35 -5.18
C GLU A 11 -13.94 -21.98 -5.80
N SER A 12 -14.36 -21.83 -7.06
CA SER A 12 -14.45 -20.52 -7.71
C SER A 12 -15.90 -20.24 -8.07
N ARG A 13 -16.41 -19.11 -7.60
CA ARG A 13 -17.82 -18.72 -7.75
C ARG A 13 -17.96 -17.20 -7.78
N LEU A 14 -19.15 -16.71 -8.09
CA LEU A 14 -19.46 -15.28 -7.91
C LEU A 14 -19.72 -14.97 -6.43
N ALA A 15 -19.40 -13.73 -6.05
CA ALA A 15 -19.65 -13.23 -4.71
C ALA A 15 -21.15 -13.11 -4.44
N THR A 16 -21.56 -13.39 -3.20
CA THR A 16 -22.92 -13.10 -2.75
C THR A 16 -23.13 -11.61 -2.54
N LYS A 17 -24.38 -11.17 -2.40
CA LYS A 17 -24.68 -9.76 -2.07
C LYS A 17 -23.99 -9.32 -0.78
N ASP A 18 -24.03 -10.15 0.26
CA ASP A 18 -23.44 -9.83 1.56
C ASP A 18 -21.91 -9.73 1.48
N GLU A 19 -21.28 -10.58 0.67
CA GLU A 19 -19.85 -10.51 0.43
C GLU A 19 -19.44 -9.26 -0.33
N ILE A 20 -20.25 -8.85 -1.31
CA ILE A 20 -20.05 -7.59 -2.04
C ILE A 20 -20.20 -6.41 -1.09
N THR A 21 -21.24 -6.37 -0.26
CA THR A 21 -21.44 -5.31 0.75
C THR A 21 -20.23 -5.20 1.67
N ALA A 22 -19.77 -6.32 2.23
CA ALA A 22 -18.60 -6.34 3.11
C ALA A 22 -17.31 -5.88 2.40
N LEU A 23 -17.16 -6.22 1.12
CA LEU A 23 -16.03 -5.78 0.30
C LEU A 23 -16.04 -4.27 0.05
N VAL A 24 -17.23 -3.73 -0.27
CA VAL A 24 -17.47 -2.31 -0.51
C VAL A 24 -17.22 -1.49 0.75
N GLU A 25 -17.71 -1.96 1.90
CA GLU A 25 -17.44 -1.36 3.21
C GLU A 25 -15.94 -1.30 3.50
N PHE A 26 -15.24 -2.43 3.34
CA PHE A 26 -13.80 -2.51 3.55
C PHE A 26 -13.03 -1.54 2.64
N LEU A 27 -13.37 -1.48 1.35
CA LEU A 27 -12.71 -0.60 0.39
C LEU A 27 -12.96 0.88 0.68
N ALA A 28 -14.19 1.26 1.03
CA ALA A 28 -14.52 2.62 1.38
C ALA A 28 -13.78 3.10 2.64
N GLU A 29 -13.71 2.25 3.67
CA GLU A 29 -12.91 2.53 4.86
C GLU A 29 -11.42 2.67 4.53
N LYS A 30 -10.91 1.82 3.63
CA LYS A 30 -9.51 1.85 3.21
C LYS A 30 -9.17 3.15 2.47
N ASN A 31 -10.02 3.59 1.54
CA ASN A 31 -9.86 4.85 0.81
C ASN A 31 -9.90 6.05 1.76
N TRP A 32 -10.80 6.05 2.74
CA TRP A 32 -10.82 7.06 3.79
C TRP A 32 -9.49 7.10 4.57
N GLN A 33 -9.00 5.94 5.04
CA GLN A 33 -7.72 5.86 5.76
C GLN A 33 -6.53 6.34 4.92
N ASP A 34 -6.51 6.04 3.62
CA ASP A 34 -5.46 6.49 2.73
C ASP A 34 -5.54 8.01 2.48
N SER A 35 -6.75 8.58 2.37
CA SER A 35 -6.95 10.03 2.29
C SER A 35 -6.41 10.79 3.51
N LEU A 36 -6.44 10.14 4.69
CA LEU A 36 -5.91 10.70 5.93
C LEU A 36 -4.39 10.70 6.00
N LYS A 37 -3.69 9.79 5.30
CA LYS A 37 -2.21 9.72 5.32
C LYS A 37 -1.55 11.00 4.78
N HIS A 38 -2.28 11.80 4.00
CA HIS A 38 -1.81 13.04 3.40
C HIS A 38 -2.32 14.30 4.13
N LYS A 39 -3.21 14.16 5.13
CA LYS A 39 -3.77 15.29 5.89
C LYS A 39 -3.12 15.38 7.28
N LYS A 40 -2.72 16.59 7.71
CA LYS A 40 -2.27 16.82 9.09
C LYS A 40 -3.40 16.48 10.07
N PRO A 41 -3.13 15.84 11.22
CA PRO A 41 -4.18 15.42 12.15
C PRO A 41 -4.93 16.64 12.70
N SER A 42 -6.17 16.80 12.26
CA SER A 42 -7.12 17.79 12.78
C SER A 42 -7.76 17.24 14.06
N ARG A 43 -7.63 17.96 15.17
CA ARG A 43 -8.26 17.65 16.46
C ARG A 43 -9.71 18.13 16.46
N SER A 44 -10.70 17.36 15.99
CA SER A 44 -12.11 17.66 16.35
C SER A 44 -13.09 16.51 16.12
N LYS A 45 -14.17 16.47 16.93
CA LYS A 45 -15.36 15.61 16.81
C LYS A 45 -16.06 15.69 15.43
N LYS A 46 -15.78 16.71 14.61
CA LYS A 46 -16.26 16.82 13.23
C LYS A 46 -15.74 15.66 12.34
N SER A 47 -14.63 15.01 12.72
CA SER A 47 -14.03 13.95 11.90
C SER A 47 -14.86 12.67 11.79
N LYS A 48 -15.75 12.36 12.77
CA LYS A 48 -16.55 11.12 12.73
C LYS A 48 -17.69 11.22 11.72
N LEU A 49 -18.48 12.30 11.77
CA LEU A 49 -19.57 12.53 10.80
C LEU A 49 -19.02 12.74 9.39
N GLU A 50 -17.86 13.40 9.26
CA GLU A 50 -17.15 13.55 7.99
C GLU A 50 -16.71 12.19 7.43
N ALA A 51 -16.15 11.32 8.27
CA ALA A 51 -15.78 9.96 7.87
C ALA A 51 -17.00 9.14 7.42
N GLU A 52 -18.09 9.17 8.18
CA GLU A 52 -19.33 8.44 7.84
C GLU A 52 -19.91 8.92 6.50
N ASN A 53 -19.93 10.23 6.26
CA ASN A 53 -20.41 10.80 5.00
C ASN A 53 -19.51 10.46 3.82
N PHE A 54 -18.18 10.48 4.03
CA PHE A 54 -17.22 10.08 3.01
C PHE A 54 -17.39 8.60 2.66
N ILE A 55 -17.39 7.73 3.67
CA ILE A 55 -17.51 6.28 3.50
C ILE A 55 -18.81 5.95 2.76
N LYS A 56 -19.96 6.54 3.13
CA LYS A 56 -21.23 6.29 2.43
C LYS A 56 -21.20 6.67 0.95
N LYS A 57 -20.61 7.81 0.60
CA LYS A 57 -20.46 8.22 -0.81
C LYS A 57 -19.56 7.27 -1.56
N GLU A 58 -18.44 6.91 -0.95
CA GLU A 58 -17.46 6.01 -1.53
C GLU A 58 -18.04 4.61 -1.76
N GLN A 59 -18.86 4.12 -0.81
CA GLN A 59 -19.55 2.83 -0.94
C GLN A 59 -20.43 2.78 -2.19
N LEU A 60 -21.20 3.85 -2.48
CA LEU A 60 -22.05 3.91 -3.67
C LEU A 60 -21.20 3.84 -4.95
N ILE A 61 -20.13 4.62 -5.02
CA ILE A 61 -19.21 4.66 -6.17
C ILE A 61 -18.58 3.28 -6.39
N ILE A 62 -18.02 2.67 -5.33
CA ILE A 62 -17.38 1.35 -5.41
C ILE A 62 -18.41 0.30 -5.83
N GLN A 63 -19.62 0.33 -5.26
CA GLN A 63 -20.70 -0.61 -5.57
C GLN A 63 -21.11 -0.56 -7.04
N GLU A 64 -21.15 0.64 -7.65
CA GLU A 64 -21.41 0.81 -9.09
C GLU A 64 -20.27 0.25 -9.93
N LEU A 65 -19.03 0.50 -9.54
CA LEU A 65 -17.83 0.06 -10.26
C LEU A 65 -17.67 -1.46 -10.28
N ILE A 66 -17.82 -2.11 -9.12
CA ILE A 66 -17.64 -3.58 -9.02
C ILE A 66 -18.92 -4.36 -9.36
N GLY A 67 -20.09 -3.73 -9.15
CA GLY A 67 -21.40 -4.32 -9.42
C GLY A 67 -21.55 -5.71 -8.79
N LYS A 68 -21.99 -6.68 -9.61
CA LYS A 68 -22.08 -8.10 -9.25
C LYS A 68 -20.91 -8.93 -9.83
N LYS A 69 -19.84 -8.27 -10.28
CA LYS A 69 -18.75 -8.88 -11.07
C LYS A 69 -17.53 -9.15 -10.20
N VAL A 70 -17.74 -9.69 -9.01
CA VAL A 70 -16.67 -10.09 -8.10
C VAL A 70 -16.56 -11.62 -8.10
N LEU A 71 -15.41 -12.13 -8.52
CA LEU A 71 -15.07 -13.54 -8.44
C LEU A 71 -14.52 -13.84 -7.05
N VAL A 72 -15.00 -14.92 -6.43
CA VAL A 72 -14.49 -15.44 -5.17
C VAL A 72 -13.73 -16.74 -5.45
N GLN A 73 -12.52 -16.82 -4.93
CA GLN A 73 -11.70 -18.03 -4.91
C GLN A 73 -11.57 -18.51 -3.46
N ASP A 74 -12.40 -19.49 -3.09
CA ASP A 74 -12.53 -19.99 -1.74
C ASP A 74 -11.57 -21.16 -1.47
N TYR A 75 -10.86 -21.08 -0.35
CA TYR A 75 -10.10 -22.17 0.26
C TYR A 75 -10.83 -22.60 1.54
N LYS A 76 -11.95 -23.31 1.40
CA LYS A 76 -12.90 -23.57 2.50
C LYS A 76 -12.25 -24.23 3.72
N LYS A 77 -11.31 -25.17 3.52
CA LYS A 77 -10.56 -25.83 4.61
C LYS A 77 -9.72 -24.88 5.48
N PHE A 78 -9.42 -23.68 4.98
CA PHE A 78 -8.68 -22.65 5.72
C PHE A 78 -9.55 -21.45 6.09
N GLU A 79 -10.81 -21.41 5.64
CA GLU A 79 -11.70 -20.27 5.82
C GLU A 79 -11.07 -18.97 5.30
N VAL A 80 -10.52 -19.09 4.09
CA VAL A 80 -9.84 -18.01 3.36
C VAL A 80 -10.51 -17.87 2.00
N SER A 81 -10.76 -16.63 1.59
CA SER A 81 -11.34 -16.30 0.29
C SER A 81 -10.49 -15.23 -0.38
N ILE A 82 -10.32 -15.28 -1.70
CA ILE A 82 -9.74 -14.19 -2.47
C ILE A 82 -10.83 -13.62 -3.37
N PHE A 83 -11.17 -12.35 -3.15
CA PHE A 83 -12.02 -11.58 -4.05
C PHE A 83 -11.17 -11.05 -5.18
N VAL A 84 -11.63 -11.23 -6.42
CA VAL A 84 -10.99 -10.74 -7.63
C VAL A 84 -12.02 -9.92 -8.38
N TYR A 85 -11.70 -8.67 -8.67
CA TYR A 85 -12.55 -7.78 -9.44
C TYR A 85 -11.68 -6.85 -10.28
N ASN A 86 -12.22 -6.39 -11.40
CA ASN A 86 -11.52 -5.44 -12.26
C ASN A 86 -12.04 -4.04 -11.95
N TYR A 87 -11.11 -3.11 -11.79
CA TYR A 87 -11.37 -1.68 -11.87
C TYR A 87 -11.12 -1.23 -13.31
N ILE A 88 -12.12 -0.59 -13.90
CA ILE A 88 -12.09 -0.12 -15.28
C ILE A 88 -12.44 1.35 -15.26
N GLU A 89 -11.53 2.20 -15.76
CA GLU A 89 -11.69 3.66 -15.78
C GLU A 89 -11.14 4.21 -17.10
N GLU A 90 -11.76 5.28 -17.62
CA GLU A 90 -11.21 6.02 -18.76
C GLU A 90 -9.98 6.82 -18.30
N HIS A 91 -8.82 6.60 -18.92
CA HIS A 91 -7.57 7.27 -18.56
C HIS A 91 -7.40 8.58 -19.32
N ASP A 92 -7.57 8.52 -20.64
CA ASP A 92 -7.63 9.65 -21.58
C ASP A 92 -8.73 9.39 -22.61
N LYS A 93 -9.06 10.39 -23.43
CA LYS A 93 -10.05 10.28 -24.51
C LYS A 93 -9.81 9.02 -25.35
N ASN A 94 -10.79 8.11 -25.35
CA ASN A 94 -10.74 6.82 -26.06
C ASN A 94 -9.70 5.81 -25.53
N THR A 95 -9.21 5.96 -24.30
CA THR A 95 -8.30 5.00 -23.67
C THR A 95 -8.83 4.58 -22.31
N VAL A 96 -8.79 3.28 -22.04
CA VAL A 96 -9.32 2.69 -20.81
C VAL A 96 -8.19 2.00 -20.07
N THR A 97 -8.09 2.24 -18.77
CA THR A 97 -7.26 1.47 -17.86
C THR A 97 -8.09 0.32 -17.29
N SER A 98 -7.54 -0.89 -17.33
CA SER A 98 -8.12 -2.06 -16.66
C SER A 98 -7.11 -2.63 -15.67
N LEU A 99 -7.48 -2.63 -14.39
CA LEU A 99 -6.65 -3.11 -13.29
C LEU A 99 -7.37 -4.23 -12.55
N THR A 100 -6.75 -5.41 -12.47
CA THR A 100 -7.26 -6.51 -11.64
C THR A 100 -6.85 -6.30 -10.20
N ASN A 101 -7.83 -6.07 -9.33
CA ASN A 101 -7.65 -5.96 -7.90
C ASN A 101 -7.96 -7.29 -7.22
N ARG A 102 -7.20 -7.57 -6.15
CA ARG A 102 -7.33 -8.79 -5.37
C ARG A 102 -7.41 -8.46 -3.88
N ILE A 103 -8.37 -9.04 -3.19
CA ILE A 103 -8.56 -8.86 -1.74
C ILE A 103 -8.62 -10.21 -1.06
N LEU A 104 -7.71 -10.45 -0.12
CA LEU A 104 -7.66 -11.64 0.72
C LEU A 104 -8.57 -11.45 1.93
N LYS A 105 -9.57 -12.31 2.11
CA LYS A 105 -10.41 -12.41 3.30
C LYS A 105 -9.99 -13.61 4.12
N THR A 106 -9.83 -13.39 5.43
CA THR A 106 -9.58 -14.41 6.44
C THR A 106 -10.53 -14.20 7.62
N LYS A 107 -10.54 -15.12 8.59
CA LYS A 107 -11.22 -14.91 9.88
C LYS A 107 -10.84 -13.60 10.59
N LYS A 108 -9.64 -13.09 10.32
CA LYS A 108 -9.09 -11.92 11.02
C LYS A 108 -9.36 -10.60 10.30
N GLY A 109 -10.00 -10.64 9.13
CA GLY A 109 -10.31 -9.45 8.32
C GLY A 109 -9.90 -9.60 6.86
N MET A 110 -9.96 -8.49 6.12
CA MET A 110 -9.62 -8.39 4.70
C MET A 110 -8.27 -7.68 4.47
N GLU A 111 -7.57 -7.98 3.38
CA GLU A 111 -6.29 -7.36 3.04
C GLU A 111 -6.20 -7.17 1.52
N LEU A 112 -5.76 -5.99 1.07
CA LEU A 112 -5.42 -5.76 -0.34
C LEU A 112 -4.16 -6.56 -0.68
N LEU A 113 -4.22 -7.32 -1.77
CA LEU A 113 -3.08 -8.02 -2.31
C LEU A 113 -2.45 -7.17 -3.40
N GLU A 114 -1.16 -6.85 -3.24
CA GLU A 114 -0.42 -6.14 -4.28
C GLU A 114 -0.19 -7.06 -5.50
N ASN A 115 0.13 -6.48 -6.66
CA ASN A 115 0.39 -7.28 -7.86
C ASN A 115 1.58 -8.24 -7.69
N GLU A 116 2.52 -7.90 -6.80
CA GLU A 116 3.67 -8.72 -6.45
C GLU A 116 3.31 -9.89 -5.49
N ASP A 117 2.13 -9.87 -4.86
CA ASP A 117 1.68 -10.93 -3.97
C ASP A 117 1.13 -12.12 -4.79
N ILE A 118 2.06 -12.96 -5.25
CA ILE A 118 1.78 -14.16 -6.07
C ILE A 118 1.93 -15.48 -5.30
N LEU A 119 2.66 -15.48 -4.18
CA LEU A 119 2.95 -16.68 -3.39
C LEU A 119 2.41 -16.55 -1.96
N PHE A 120 1.54 -17.48 -1.59
CA PHE A 120 0.93 -17.51 -0.26
C PHE A 120 1.25 -18.81 0.47
N ASN A 121 1.72 -18.70 1.71
CA ASN A 121 1.78 -19.86 2.60
C ASN A 121 0.38 -20.19 3.09
N VAL A 122 -0.26 -21.17 2.45
CA VAL A 122 -1.64 -21.60 2.73
C VAL A 122 -1.87 -21.96 4.20
N LYS A 123 -0.89 -22.59 4.88
CA LYS A 123 -0.98 -22.86 6.33
C LYS A 123 -0.95 -21.57 7.16
N GLY A 124 -0.12 -20.61 6.75
CA GLY A 124 0.00 -19.29 7.39
C GLY A 124 -1.23 -18.40 7.20
N LEU A 125 -2.00 -18.58 6.12
CA LEU A 125 -3.20 -17.77 5.83
C LEU A 125 -4.28 -17.88 6.93
N LYS A 126 -4.38 -19.03 7.61
CA LYS A 126 -5.27 -19.23 8.78
C LYS A 126 -5.04 -18.22 9.91
N ASN A 127 -3.80 -17.80 10.08
CA ASN A 127 -3.35 -17.05 11.24
C ASN A 127 -2.93 -15.61 10.93
N ARG A 128 -2.93 -15.18 9.66
CA ARG A 128 -2.56 -13.80 9.29
C ARG A 128 -3.53 -12.80 9.94
N LYS A 129 -3.00 -11.93 10.81
CA LYS A 129 -3.76 -10.81 11.40
C LYS A 129 -3.90 -9.68 10.39
N TYR A 130 -5.03 -8.98 10.45
CA TYR A 130 -5.24 -7.66 9.86
C TYR A 130 -4.13 -6.72 10.36
N HIS A 131 -3.41 -6.12 9.42
CA HIS A 131 -2.25 -5.27 9.66
C HIS A 131 -1.19 -5.87 10.60
N THR A 132 -0.37 -6.75 10.06
CA THR A 132 1.06 -6.47 10.27
C THR A 132 1.45 -5.51 9.18
N LYS A 133 1.56 -4.20 9.49
CA LYS A 133 2.65 -3.42 8.86
C LYS A 133 3.83 -4.39 8.87
N LYS A 134 4.50 -4.62 7.74
CA LYS A 134 5.88 -5.11 7.79
C LYS A 134 6.61 -4.09 8.68
N VAL A 135 6.61 -4.31 9.99
CA VAL A 135 7.65 -3.80 10.86
C VAL A 135 8.85 -4.44 10.23
N ARG A 136 9.64 -3.65 9.50
CA ARG A 136 10.92 -4.10 8.99
C ARG A 136 11.78 -4.36 10.23
N SER A 137 11.58 -5.49 10.90
CA SER A 137 12.51 -6.01 11.88
C SER A 137 13.64 -6.63 11.07
N GLY A 138 14.67 -5.82 10.84
CA GLY A 138 15.80 -6.16 10.01
C GLY A 138 16.58 -4.91 9.62
N ARG A 139 17.72 -5.14 8.97
CA ARG A 139 18.63 -4.09 8.47
C ARG A 139 17.83 -2.99 7.78
N HIS A 140 18.18 -1.72 8.04
CA HIS A 140 17.55 -0.58 7.38
C HIS A 140 17.51 -0.85 5.87
N SER A 141 16.35 -0.61 5.26
CA SER A 141 16.23 -0.72 3.81
C SER A 141 17.29 0.16 3.15
N ARG A 142 17.86 -0.33 2.04
CA ARG A 142 18.74 0.46 1.20
C ARG A 142 18.14 1.87 1.02
N PRO A 143 18.94 2.94 1.16
CA PRO A 143 18.47 4.30 0.91
C PRO A 143 17.79 4.40 -0.47
N LYS A 144 16.76 5.22 -0.58
CA LYS A 144 16.10 5.48 -1.88
C LYS A 144 17.12 6.04 -2.87
N ASN A 145 16.97 5.75 -4.16
CA ASN A 145 17.86 6.24 -5.22
C ASN A 145 17.98 7.77 -5.20
N GLU A 146 16.88 8.49 -4.96
CA GLU A 146 16.86 9.95 -4.78
C GLU A 146 17.80 10.43 -3.67
N SER A 147 17.81 9.73 -2.53
CA SER A 147 18.68 10.06 -1.41
C SER A 147 20.15 9.81 -1.73
N ILE A 148 20.43 8.77 -2.52
CA ILE A 148 21.79 8.46 -3.01
C ILE A 148 22.26 9.54 -3.98
N GLN A 149 21.43 9.88 -4.97
CA GLN A 149 21.72 10.91 -5.95
C GLN A 149 21.98 12.26 -5.27
N LYS A 150 21.08 12.70 -4.38
CA LYS A 150 21.25 13.95 -3.63
C LYS A 150 22.55 13.96 -2.81
N THR A 151 22.94 12.82 -2.23
CA THR A 151 24.21 12.70 -1.51
C THR A 151 25.42 12.83 -2.42
N LEU A 152 25.37 12.28 -3.65
CA LEU A 152 26.43 12.44 -4.65
C LEU A 152 26.53 13.87 -5.18
N GLU A 153 25.40 14.55 -5.38
CA GLU A 153 25.35 15.96 -5.77
C GLU A 153 25.98 16.86 -4.70
N ILE A 154 25.67 16.60 -3.42
CA ILE A 154 26.32 17.28 -2.28
C ILE A 154 27.83 17.01 -2.29
N LYS A 155 28.26 15.75 -2.50
CA LYS A 155 29.69 15.39 -2.60
C LYS A 155 30.37 16.19 -3.70
N ASN A 156 29.78 16.24 -4.88
CA ASN A 156 30.36 16.95 -6.02
C ASN A 156 30.43 18.45 -5.74
N TYR A 157 29.36 19.03 -5.21
CA TYR A 157 29.30 20.46 -4.90
C TYR A 157 30.34 20.90 -3.87
N ILE A 158 30.59 20.09 -2.83
CA ILE A 158 31.64 20.36 -1.83
C ILE A 158 33.03 20.22 -2.45
N LYS A 159 33.24 19.20 -3.31
CA LYS A 159 34.52 19.01 -4.02
C LYS A 159 34.86 20.16 -4.96
N THR A 160 33.87 20.69 -5.67
CA THR A 160 34.07 21.81 -6.61
C THR A 160 34.18 23.17 -5.93
N ASN A 161 33.79 23.28 -4.65
CA ASN A 161 33.82 24.52 -3.88
C ASN A 161 34.50 24.31 -2.52
N PRO A 162 35.81 24.01 -2.49
CA PRO A 162 36.54 23.79 -1.26
C PRO A 162 36.54 25.07 -0.42
N GLY A 163 36.01 25.00 0.82
CA GLY A 163 35.97 26.12 1.76
C GLY A 163 34.59 26.74 2.02
N LEU A 164 33.52 26.27 1.35
CA LEU A 164 32.16 26.71 1.68
C LEU A 164 31.76 26.30 3.10
N ARG A 165 31.04 27.19 3.80
CA ARG A 165 30.52 26.87 5.13
C ARG A 165 29.35 25.92 4.97
N MET A 166 29.20 25.01 5.94
CA MET A 166 28.09 24.06 5.98
C MET A 166 26.72 24.73 5.79
N ASP A 167 26.53 25.92 6.36
CA ASP A 167 25.25 26.64 6.32
C ASP A 167 24.88 27.03 4.88
N ASP A 168 25.88 27.42 4.08
CA ASP A 168 25.69 27.78 2.66
C ASP A 168 25.28 26.55 1.85
N VAL A 169 25.87 25.38 2.14
CA VAL A 169 25.52 24.11 1.51
C VAL A 169 24.10 23.67 1.92
N CYS A 170 23.75 23.79 3.20
CA CYS A 170 22.41 23.47 3.70
C CYS A 170 21.33 24.34 3.04
N GLN A 171 21.61 25.65 2.90
CA GLN A 171 20.72 26.59 2.23
C GLN A 171 20.57 26.27 0.75
N LYS A 172 21.68 25.98 0.04
CA LYS A 172 21.67 25.65 -1.40
C LYS A 172 20.79 24.44 -1.74
N PHE A 173 20.79 23.42 -0.89
CA PHE A 173 20.09 22.15 -1.14
C PHE A 173 18.79 21.98 -0.32
N GLY A 174 18.40 23.01 0.45
CA GLY A 174 17.17 23.04 1.22
C GLY A 174 17.07 21.93 2.27
N PHE A 175 18.16 21.62 2.99
CA PHE A 175 18.16 20.59 4.05
C PHE A 175 18.72 21.10 5.39
N SER A 176 18.42 20.38 6.47
CA SER A 176 18.92 20.70 7.80
C SER A 176 20.39 20.33 8.01
N LYS A 177 21.07 21.01 8.94
CA LYS A 177 22.45 20.67 9.38
C LYS A 177 22.58 19.19 9.78
N THR A 178 21.55 18.61 10.39
CA THR A 178 21.53 17.17 10.74
C THR A 178 21.60 16.27 9.50
N THR A 179 20.95 16.68 8.41
CA THR A 179 20.99 15.96 7.13
C THR A 179 22.37 16.07 6.48
N TYR A 180 23.01 17.24 6.59
CA TYR A 180 24.39 17.45 6.16
C TYR A 180 25.35 16.45 6.82
N TYR A 181 25.39 16.41 8.16
CA TYR A 181 26.31 15.54 8.89
C TYR A 181 26.10 14.06 8.58
N ARG A 182 24.84 13.64 8.37
CA ARG A 182 24.53 12.25 7.97
C ARG A 182 25.05 11.94 6.56
N ALA A 183 24.92 12.88 5.63
CA ALA A 183 25.42 12.72 4.27
C ALA A 183 26.95 12.65 4.24
N ILE A 184 27.65 13.56 4.94
CA ILE A 184 29.11 13.55 5.03
C ILE A 184 29.63 12.27 5.67
N LYS A 185 29.07 11.86 6.82
CA LYS A 185 29.47 10.61 7.49
C LYS A 185 29.31 9.38 6.59
N TRP A 186 28.26 9.36 5.78
CA TRP A 186 28.02 8.27 4.82
C TRP A 186 29.02 8.29 3.66
N LEU A 187 29.46 9.48 3.24
CA LEU A 187 30.50 9.65 2.22
C LEU A 187 31.89 9.24 2.72
N GLU A 188 32.24 9.58 3.98
CA GLU A 188 33.50 9.18 4.61
C GLU A 188 33.66 7.66 4.70
N HIS A 189 32.58 6.92 4.95
CA HIS A 189 32.60 5.45 5.02
C HIS A 189 32.80 4.75 3.65
N ARG A 190 32.79 5.50 2.54
CA ARG A 190 32.92 4.96 1.18
C ARG A 190 34.21 5.37 0.46
N ASP A 191 34.98 6.28 1.06
CA ASP A 191 36.30 6.67 0.56
C ASP A 191 37.45 5.88 1.28
N ASN A 192 37.09 4.91 2.15
CA ASN A 192 37.93 3.83 2.69
C ASN A 192 37.47 2.48 2.11
#